data_AF-A0AAV8HQN0-F1
#
_entry.id   AF-A0AAV8HQN0-F1
#
_cell.length_a   1.000
_cell.length_b   1.000
_cell.length_c   1.000
_cell.angle_alpha   90.00
_cell.angle_beta   90.00
_cell.angle_gamma   90.00
#
_symmetry.space_group_name_H-M   'P 1'
#
loop_
_entity.id
_entity.type
_entity.pdbx_description
1 polymer ?
#
loop_
_entity_poly.entity_id
_entity_poly.type
_entity_poly.pdbx_seq_one_letter_code
_entity_poly.pdbx_strand_id
1 'polypeptide(L)'
;MARSLITLVLFFTAALSYTYTYTVFATPMPCNEVARMISPCASYLAGRSTMPYRLCCGGMTVLNRTAVTPSDKMTMCNCLKGVANHFPTVDFSRAALLPSLCGVSVNVTITPSMDCNR
;
A
#
# COMPACT_ATOMS: atom_id res chain seq x y z
N MET A 1 29.69 -23.80 -38.73
CA MET A 1 29.67 -24.24 -37.31
C MET A 1 29.14 -23.14 -36.39
N ALA A 2 29.68 -21.91 -36.42
CA ALA A 2 29.22 -20.79 -35.58
C ALA A 2 27.71 -20.43 -35.71
N ARG A 3 27.15 -20.49 -36.93
CA ARG A 3 25.71 -20.24 -37.18
C ARG A 3 24.76 -21.22 -36.48
N SER A 4 25.20 -22.47 -36.28
CA SER A 4 24.40 -23.51 -35.61
C SER A 4 24.51 -23.44 -34.08
N LEU A 5 25.62 -22.87 -33.57
CA LEU A 5 25.80 -22.58 -32.16
C LEU A 5 24.96 -21.38 -31.71
N ILE A 6 24.83 -20.35 -32.56
CA ILE A 6 24.04 -19.14 -32.26
C ILE A 6 22.53 -19.46 -32.15
N THR A 7 22.00 -20.34 -33.01
CA THR A 7 20.59 -20.77 -32.92
C THR A 7 20.32 -21.60 -31.68
N LEU A 8 21.23 -22.51 -31.31
CA LEU A 8 21.09 -23.33 -30.08
C LEU A 8 21.10 -22.47 -28.80
N VAL A 9 21.92 -21.43 -28.74
CA VAL A 9 21.99 -20.51 -27.58
C VAL A 9 20.68 -19.72 -27.42
N LEU A 10 20.08 -19.23 -28.51
CA LEU A 10 18.83 -18.48 -28.46
C LEU A 10 17.64 -19.35 -28.00
N PHE A 11 17.59 -20.61 -28.44
CA PHE A 11 16.58 -21.58 -27.99
C PHE A 11 16.75 -21.96 -26.51
N PHE A 12 18.00 -22.11 -26.02
CA PHE A 12 18.27 -22.35 -24.60
C PHE A 12 17.88 -21.15 -23.72
N THR A 13 18.15 -19.92 -24.17
CA THR A 13 17.72 -18.72 -23.42
C THR A 13 16.20 -18.54 -23.44
N ALA A 14 15.52 -18.88 -24.54
CA ALA A 14 14.06 -18.82 -24.62
C ALA A 14 13.39 -19.88 -23.71
N ALA A 15 13.91 -21.11 -23.70
CA ALA A 15 13.42 -22.18 -22.82
C ALA A 15 13.61 -21.87 -21.33
N LEU A 16 14.73 -21.23 -20.97
CA LEU A 16 14.98 -20.76 -19.61
C LEU A 16 14.11 -19.55 -19.26
N SER A 17 13.81 -18.64 -20.20
CA SER A 17 12.90 -17.50 -19.97
C SER A 17 11.44 -17.89 -19.73
N TYR A 18 11.01 -19.08 -20.20
CA TYR A 18 9.62 -19.53 -20.11
C TYR A 18 9.23 -20.03 -18.70
N THR A 19 10.20 -20.41 -17.87
CA THR A 19 9.95 -20.85 -16.48
C THR A 19 10.25 -19.77 -15.43
N TYR A 20 10.70 -18.57 -15.83
CA TYR A 20 10.67 -17.39 -14.97
C TYR A 20 9.25 -16.82 -14.86
N THR A 21 8.27 -17.66 -14.53
CA THR A 21 7.10 -17.14 -13.80
C THR A 21 7.61 -16.77 -12.42
N TYR A 22 8.00 -15.51 -12.27
CA TYR A 22 8.38 -14.92 -10.99
C TYR A 22 7.22 -15.13 -10.02
N THR A 23 7.37 -16.08 -9.11
CA THR A 23 6.51 -16.17 -7.92
C THR A 23 6.89 -14.99 -7.03
N VAL A 24 6.23 -13.85 -7.26
CA VAL A 24 6.24 -12.76 -6.29
C VAL A 24 5.50 -13.29 -5.08
N PHE A 25 6.23 -13.76 -4.08
CA PHE A 25 5.69 -13.85 -2.73
C PHE A 25 5.33 -12.42 -2.36
N ALA A 26 4.04 -12.08 -2.45
CA ALA A 26 3.53 -10.81 -1.98
C ALA A 26 3.65 -10.81 -0.46
N THR A 27 4.79 -10.33 0.04
CA THR A 27 4.97 -10.10 1.45
C THR A 27 4.13 -8.87 1.82
N PRO A 28 3.26 -8.97 2.84
CA PRO A 28 2.51 -7.83 3.32
C PRO A 28 3.45 -6.65 3.62
N MET A 29 3.00 -5.43 3.28
CA MET A 29 3.79 -4.23 3.53
C MET A 29 4.07 -4.08 5.04
N PRO A 30 5.31 -3.83 5.45
CA PRO A 30 5.65 -3.70 6.87
C PRO A 30 5.08 -2.40 7.45
N CYS A 31 4.68 -2.40 8.73
CA CYS A 31 3.98 -1.25 9.34
C CYS A 31 4.80 0.05 9.38
N ASN A 32 6.14 -0.03 9.39
CA ASN A 32 7.00 1.14 9.30
C ASN A 32 6.88 1.84 7.93
N GLU A 33 6.66 1.07 6.86
CA GLU A 33 6.39 1.63 5.53
C GLU A 33 4.99 2.26 5.49
N VAL A 34 3.98 1.61 6.08
CA VAL A 34 2.63 2.20 6.22
C VAL A 34 2.69 3.54 6.97
N ALA A 35 3.46 3.61 8.06
CA ALA A 35 3.67 4.83 8.81
C ALA A 35 4.33 5.94 7.96
N ARG A 36 5.35 5.59 7.17
CA ARG A 36 6.01 6.52 6.23
C ARG A 36 5.04 7.07 5.20
N MET A 37 4.17 6.22 4.65
CA MET A 37 3.16 6.61 3.65
C MET A 37 2.12 7.60 4.22
N ILE A 38 1.78 7.50 5.51
CA ILE A 38 0.75 8.34 6.16
C ILE A 38 1.33 9.54 6.91
N SER A 39 2.63 9.56 7.23
CA SER A 39 3.27 10.71 7.87
C SER A 39 2.94 12.06 7.21
N PRO A 40 2.87 12.20 5.87
CA PRO A 40 2.47 13.46 5.24
C PRO A 40 1.01 13.88 5.49
N CYS A 41 0.16 12.97 5.97
CA CYS A 41 -1.25 13.25 6.29
C CYS A 41 -1.43 13.93 7.66
N ALA A 42 -0.38 13.97 8.50
CA ALA A 42 -0.43 14.42 9.89
C ALA A 42 -1.17 15.75 10.07
N SER A 43 -0.80 16.77 9.29
CA SER A 43 -1.36 18.12 9.44
C SER A 43 -2.85 18.16 9.12
N TYR A 44 -3.30 17.38 8.13
CA TYR A 44 -4.72 17.26 7.83
C TYR A 44 -5.44 16.46 8.91
N LEU A 45 -4.90 15.32 9.33
CA LEU A 45 -5.51 14.50 10.38
C LEU A 45 -5.61 15.26 11.72
N ALA A 46 -4.69 16.18 12.02
CA ALA A 46 -4.67 16.96 13.24
C ALA A 46 -5.48 18.28 13.18
N GLY A 47 -6.29 18.51 12.15
CA GLY A 47 -7.06 19.76 12.05
C GLY A 47 -6.26 20.98 11.57
N ARG A 48 -4.95 20.84 11.33
CA ARG A 48 -4.02 21.96 11.05
C ARG A 48 -3.97 22.40 9.59
N SER A 49 -4.45 21.58 8.66
CA SER A 49 -4.60 21.91 7.24
C SER A 49 -6.01 21.62 6.76
N THR A 50 -6.59 22.45 5.90
CA THR A 50 -7.93 22.22 5.32
C THR A 50 -7.94 21.07 4.32
N MET A 51 -6.82 20.79 3.66
CA MET A 51 -6.71 19.81 2.57
C MET A 51 -5.52 18.86 2.80
N PRO A 52 -5.60 17.57 2.42
CA PRO A 52 -4.43 16.70 2.43
C PRO A 52 -3.39 17.15 1.41
N TYR A 53 -2.11 17.05 1.79
CA TYR A 53 -1.02 17.30 0.85
C TYR A 53 -0.98 16.24 -0.25
N ARG A 54 -0.45 16.60 -1.43
CA ARG A 54 -0.31 15.66 -2.55
C ARG A 54 0.46 14.39 -2.19
N LEU A 55 1.50 14.51 -1.35
CA LEU A 55 2.27 13.36 -0.84
C LEU A 55 1.42 12.43 0.04
N CYS A 56 0.50 12.98 0.83
CA CYS A 56 -0.43 12.16 1.62
C CYS A 56 -1.33 11.32 0.70
N CYS A 57 -1.90 11.93 -0.34
CA CYS A 57 -2.73 11.19 -1.29
C CYS A 57 -1.94 10.19 -2.15
N GLY A 58 -0.65 10.49 -2.43
CA GLY A 58 0.27 9.53 -3.02
C GLY A 58 0.43 8.28 -2.16
N GLY A 59 0.68 8.46 -0.86
CA GLY A 59 0.77 7.37 0.11
C GLY A 59 -0.52 6.55 0.19
N MET A 60 -1.68 7.23 0.30
CA MET A 60 -3.00 6.57 0.31
C MET A 60 -3.25 5.72 -0.94
N THR A 61 -2.84 6.21 -2.11
CA THR A 61 -2.98 5.48 -3.38
C THR A 61 -2.11 4.23 -3.41
N VAL A 62 -0.87 4.32 -2.93
CA VAL A 62 0.05 3.18 -2.83
C VAL A 62 -0.53 2.13 -1.89
N LEU A 63 -0.95 2.54 -0.69
CA LEU A 63 -1.56 1.65 0.31
C LEU A 63 -2.78 0.91 -0.27
N ASN A 64 -3.66 1.62 -0.97
CA ASN A 64 -4.84 1.01 -1.60
C ASN A 64 -4.49 -0.02 -2.68
N ARG A 65 -3.40 0.20 -3.42
CA ARG A 65 -2.92 -0.75 -4.44
C ARG A 65 -2.22 -1.96 -3.85
N THR A 66 -1.69 -1.86 -2.62
CA THR A 66 -1.02 -2.97 -1.95
C THR A 66 -1.96 -3.83 -1.12
N ALA A 67 -3.08 -3.29 -0.63
CA ALA A 67 -4.08 -4.06 0.11
C ALA A 67 -5.09 -4.76 -0.80
N VAL A 68 -4.59 -5.63 -1.69
CA VAL A 68 -5.43 -6.35 -2.67
C VAL A 68 -6.09 -7.56 -2.02
N THR A 69 -5.32 -8.35 -1.28
CA THR A 69 -5.82 -9.58 -0.65
C THR A 69 -6.46 -9.30 0.72
N PRO A 70 -7.35 -10.18 1.22
CA PRO A 70 -7.86 -10.08 2.58
C PRO A 70 -6.76 -10.05 3.64
N SER A 71 -5.70 -10.83 3.43
CA SER A 71 -4.53 -10.86 4.31
C SER A 71 -3.84 -9.50 4.36
N ASP A 72 -3.59 -8.88 3.20
CA ASP A 72 -2.95 -7.55 3.13
C ASP A 72 -3.82 -6.47 3.76
N LYS A 73 -5.15 -6.51 3.54
CA LYS A 73 -6.10 -5.58 4.17
C LYS A 73 -6.06 -5.69 5.68
N MET A 74 -6.05 -6.91 6.21
CA MET A 74 -5.96 -7.17 7.65
C MET A 74 -4.62 -6.71 8.23
N THR A 75 -3.50 -7.01 7.58
CA THR A 75 -2.17 -6.51 8.02
C THR A 75 -2.13 -5.00 8.00
N MET A 76 -2.56 -4.36 6.91
CA MET A 76 -2.53 -2.92 6.77
C MET A 76 -3.46 -2.24 7.77
N CYS A 77 -4.66 -2.78 8.00
CA CYS A 77 -5.58 -2.30 9.04
C CYS A 77 -4.92 -2.31 10.43
N ASN A 78 -4.26 -3.42 10.79
CA ASN A 78 -3.57 -3.51 12.08
C ASN A 78 -2.40 -2.52 12.18
N CYS A 79 -1.65 -2.30 11.09
CA CYS A 79 -0.63 -1.27 11.04
C CYS A 79 -1.22 0.13 11.23
N LEU A 80 -2.29 0.47 10.52
CA LEU A 80 -2.98 1.77 10.61
C LEU A 80 -3.48 2.04 12.02
N LYS A 81 -4.06 1.03 12.66
CA LYS A 81 -4.50 1.08 14.06
C LYS A 81 -3.36 1.40 15.02
N GLY A 82 -2.19 0.76 14.84
CA GLY A 82 -1.00 1.06 15.62
C GLY A 82 -0.46 2.47 15.35
N VAL A 83 -0.40 2.87 14.08
CA VAL A 83 0.07 4.19 13.64
C VAL A 83 -0.81 5.34 14.15
N ALA A 84 -2.13 5.13 14.21
CA ALA A 84 -3.06 6.12 14.75
C ALA A 84 -2.70 6.54 16.20
N ASN A 85 -2.18 5.62 17.01
CA ASN A 85 -1.72 5.92 18.37
C ASN A 85 -0.47 6.80 18.43
N HIS A 86 0.31 6.86 17.34
CA HIS A 86 1.49 7.71 17.25
C HIS A 86 1.20 9.13 16.77
N PHE A 87 -0.02 9.39 16.29
CA PHE A 87 -0.47 10.74 16.00
C PHE A 87 -1.06 11.35 17.27
N PRO A 88 -0.47 12.44 17.81
CA PRO A 88 -0.88 13.00 19.09
C PRO A 88 -2.30 13.55 19.07
N THR A 89 -2.87 13.81 17.90
CA THR A 89 -4.25 14.26 17.73
C THR A 89 -4.74 13.84 16.35
N VAL A 90 -5.63 12.86 16.29
CA VAL A 90 -6.31 12.45 15.06
C VAL A 90 -7.79 12.84 15.16
N ASP A 91 -8.24 13.69 14.25
CA ASP A 91 -9.65 13.91 13.98
C ASP A 91 -10.15 12.77 13.09
N PHE A 92 -10.91 11.84 13.68
CA PHE A 92 -11.45 10.69 12.96
C PHE A 92 -12.50 11.06 11.91
N SER A 93 -13.20 12.20 12.07
CA SER A 93 -14.11 12.71 11.04
C SER A 93 -13.33 13.11 9.79
N ARG A 94 -12.15 13.71 9.97
CA ARG A 94 -11.23 14.01 8.87
C ARG A 94 -10.58 12.75 8.30
N ALA A 95 -10.18 11.81 9.15
CA ALA A 95 -9.64 10.52 8.71
C ALA A 95 -10.64 9.77 7.81
N ALA A 96 -11.94 9.82 8.11
CA ALA A 96 -12.99 9.21 7.30
C ALA A 96 -13.17 9.89 5.93
N LEU A 97 -12.91 11.20 5.83
CA LEU A 97 -13.00 11.95 4.56
C LEU A 97 -11.75 11.80 3.68
N LEU A 98 -10.62 11.48 4.28
CA LEU A 98 -9.32 11.44 3.62
C LEU A 98 -9.29 10.57 2.34
N PRO A 99 -9.83 9.33 2.32
CA PRO A 99 -9.82 8.51 1.12
C PRO A 99 -10.57 9.17 -0.05
N SER A 100 -11.76 9.71 0.22
CA SER A 100 -12.58 10.40 -0.78
C SER A 100 -11.87 11.63 -1.35
N LEU A 101 -11.26 12.45 -0.49
CA LEU A 101 -10.48 13.62 -0.91
C LEU A 101 -9.25 13.27 -1.74
N CYS A 102 -8.69 12.08 -1.54
CA CYS A 102 -7.58 11.56 -2.32
C CYS A 102 -8.01 10.77 -3.56
N GLY A 103 -9.32 10.67 -3.85
CA GLY A 103 -9.84 9.90 -4.99
C GLY A 103 -9.67 8.39 -4.83
N VAL A 104 -9.55 7.90 -3.60
CA VAL A 104 -9.38 6.48 -3.27
C VAL A 104 -10.69 5.93 -2.74
N SER A 105 -11.26 4.95 -3.43
CA SER A 105 -12.41 4.18 -2.94
C SER A 105 -11.94 3.07 -2.02
N VAL A 106 -12.27 3.17 -0.73
CA VAL A 106 -11.94 2.16 0.28
C VAL A 106 -13.23 1.69 0.93
N ASN A 107 -13.42 0.37 1.05
CA ASN A 107 -14.57 -0.22 1.75
C ASN A 107 -14.31 -0.41 3.25
N VAL A 108 -13.41 0.38 3.85
CA VAL A 108 -13.04 0.29 5.26
C VAL A 108 -13.18 1.66 5.89
N THR A 109 -14.01 1.75 6.93
CA THR A 109 -14.18 2.98 7.70
C THR A 109 -13.04 3.10 8.71
N ILE A 110 -12.26 4.17 8.63
CA ILE A 110 -11.20 4.47 9.60
C ILE A 110 -11.87 5.01 10.87
N THR A 111 -12.03 4.16 11.88
CA THR A 111 -12.58 4.53 13.19
C THR A 111 -11.59 4.19 14.31
N PRO A 112 -11.68 4.86 15.48
CA PRO A 112 -10.81 4.53 16.63
C PRO A 112 -10.99 3.08 17.10
N SER A 113 -12.14 2.49 16.82
CA SER A 113 -12.51 1.11 17.14
C SER A 113 -12.49 0.19 15.92
N MET A 114 -11.74 0.52 14.86
CA MET A 114 -11.71 -0.28 13.63
C MET A 114 -11.39 -1.76 13.96
N ASP A 115 -12.31 -2.62 13.54
CA ASP A 115 -12.16 -4.07 13.61
C ASP A 115 -11.45 -4.54 12.34
N CYS A 116 -10.22 -5.00 12.50
CA CYS A 116 -9.36 -5.42 11.39
C CYS A 116 -9.61 -6.85 10.92
N ASN A 117 -10.57 -7.55 11.54
CA ASN A 117 -10.92 -8.93 11.19
C ASN A 117 -12.14 -9.02 10.25
N ARG A 118 -12.61 -7.90 9.70
CA ARG A 118 -13.80 -7.82 8.83
C ARG A 118 -13.56 -7.06 7.54
#